data_AF-A0A453BAU2-F1
#
_entry.id   AF-A0A453BAU2-F1
#
_cell.length_a   1.000
_cell.length_b   1.000
_cell.length_c   1.000
_cell.angle_alpha   90.00
_cell.angle_beta   90.00
_cell.angle_gamma   90.00
#
_symmetry.space_group_name_H-M   'P 1'
#
loop_
_entity.id
_entity.type
_entity.pdbx_description
1 polymer ?
#
loop_
_entity_poly.entity_id
_entity_poly.type
_entity_poly.pdbx_seq_one_letter_code
_entity_poly.pdbx_strand_id
1 'polypeptide(L)'
;QSFLSGLAASGVITSALRLITKAAFENSQNGLRNGAMLFFSVTCMFELACLLLYAFVFPKLPIVKYYRQKAASEGSKTVGSDLAAAGIKTDQDRQVEEDTQKHERLSTKELLMQNIDYALDIFLIYVLTLSIFPGFLSEDTGSHGLGTWYALVLITMYNVLDLIGRYIPLIKCLKLTNRKGLMVAILARFLFIPAFYFTAKYGDQGYMIFLTSFLGLTNGYLTVCVLAEAPNGYKGPEQNALGNVLVVCLLGGIFSGVVLDWMWLIGKGW
;
A
#
# COMPACT_ATOMS: atom_id res chain seq x y z
N GLN A 1 -4.71 -3.31 -9.19
CA GLN A 1 -5.53 -2.29 -8.51
C GLN A 1 -6.31 -2.86 -7.35
N SER A 2 -7.14 -3.90 -7.50
CA SER A 2 -7.96 -4.45 -6.39
C SER A 2 -7.17 -4.80 -5.13
N PHE A 3 -5.97 -5.38 -5.26
CA PHE A 3 -5.07 -5.64 -4.13
C PHE A 3 -4.66 -4.35 -3.38
N LEU A 4 -4.27 -3.32 -4.13
CA LEU A 4 -3.84 -2.02 -3.56
C LEU A 4 -5.01 -1.26 -2.94
N SER A 5 -6.19 -1.31 -3.54
CA SER A 5 -7.41 -0.74 -2.98
C SER A 5 -7.85 -1.46 -1.70
N GLY A 6 -7.67 -2.79 -1.64
CA GLY A 6 -7.92 -3.58 -0.44
C GLY A 6 -7.05 -3.14 0.75
N LEU A 7 -5.77 -2.85 0.50
CA LEU A 7 -4.84 -2.34 1.52
C LEU A 7 -5.27 -0.98 2.08
N ALA A 8 -5.78 -0.07 1.25
CA ALA A 8 -6.29 1.21 1.75
C ALA A 8 -7.65 1.08 2.42
N ALA A 9 -8.52 0.19 1.92
CA ALA A 9 -9.82 -0.05 2.51
C ALA A 9 -9.68 -0.61 3.93
N SER A 10 -8.71 -1.50 4.19
CA SER A 10 -8.42 -1.95 5.55
C SER A 10 -7.99 -0.80 6.46
N GLY A 11 -7.14 0.12 5.99
CA GLY A 11 -6.76 1.33 6.74
C GLY A 11 -7.96 2.21 7.14
N VAL A 12 -8.92 2.41 6.24
CA VAL A 12 -10.17 3.13 6.53
C VAL A 12 -11.04 2.39 7.54
N ILE A 13 -11.22 1.08 7.38
CA ILE A 13 -12.01 0.24 8.31
C ILE A 13 -11.38 0.26 9.70
N THR A 14 -10.05 0.10 9.80
CA THR A 14 -9.31 0.19 11.07
C THR A 14 -9.48 1.56 11.72
N SER A 15 -9.44 2.63 10.93
CA SER A 15 -9.63 4.01 11.44
C SER A 15 -11.05 4.21 11.97
N ALA A 16 -12.06 3.76 11.22
CA ALA A 16 -13.46 3.81 11.63
C ALA A 16 -13.69 3.01 12.93
N LEU A 17 -13.14 1.80 13.02
CA LEU A 17 -13.24 0.96 14.22
C LEU A 17 -12.59 1.65 15.43
N ARG A 18 -11.42 2.29 15.25
CA ARG A 18 -10.76 3.07 16.32
C ARG A 18 -11.58 4.27 16.75
N LEU A 19 -12.20 5.01 15.82
CA LEU A 19 -13.07 6.15 16.13
C LEU A 19 -14.31 5.70 16.92
N ILE A 20 -14.98 4.64 16.48
CA ILE A 20 -16.17 4.08 17.15
C ILE A 20 -15.79 3.58 18.56
N THR A 21 -14.68 2.85 18.66
CA THR A 21 -14.21 2.31 19.94
C THR A 21 -13.88 3.45 20.91
N LYS A 22 -13.18 4.50 20.45
CA LYS A 22 -12.90 5.65 21.30
C LYS A 22 -14.19 6.35 21.74
N ALA A 23 -15.11 6.62 20.81
CA ALA A 23 -16.38 7.29 21.12
C ALA A 23 -17.23 6.49 22.11
N ALA A 24 -17.23 5.16 21.99
CA ALA A 24 -18.01 4.27 22.85
C ALA A 24 -17.44 4.14 24.28
N PHE A 25 -16.11 4.25 24.44
CA PHE A 25 -15.43 3.93 25.71
C PHE A 25 -14.71 5.10 26.38
N GLU A 26 -14.72 6.32 25.82
CA GLU A 26 -14.00 7.49 26.37
C GLU A 26 -14.37 7.82 27.83
N ASN A 27 -15.61 7.57 28.25
CA ASN A 27 -16.12 7.89 29.59
C ASN A 27 -16.21 6.70 30.57
N SER A 28 -15.63 5.53 30.22
CA SER A 28 -15.73 4.31 31.04
C SER A 28 -14.50 4.09 31.92
N GLN A 29 -14.69 3.70 33.20
CA GLN A 29 -13.61 3.14 34.02
C GLN A 29 -13.11 1.85 33.36
N ASN A 30 -11.86 1.83 32.87
CA ASN A 30 -11.25 0.81 31.99
C ASN A 30 -11.62 0.89 30.49
N GLY A 31 -12.12 2.04 30.01
CA GLY A 31 -12.52 2.24 28.62
C GLY A 31 -11.45 1.89 27.58
N LEU A 32 -10.19 2.26 27.82
CA LEU A 32 -9.08 1.94 26.90
C LEU A 32 -8.85 0.43 26.78
N ARG A 33 -8.90 -0.31 27.89
CA ARG A 33 -8.70 -1.77 27.91
C ARG A 33 -9.87 -2.51 27.26
N ASN A 34 -11.10 -2.13 27.60
CA ASN A 34 -12.31 -2.73 27.02
C ASN A 34 -12.39 -2.43 25.52
N GLY A 35 -12.04 -1.20 25.13
CA GLY A 35 -11.93 -0.81 23.73
C GLY A 35 -10.88 -1.60 22.96
N ALA A 36 -9.68 -1.79 23.54
CA ALA A 36 -8.65 -2.63 22.94
C ALA A 36 -9.10 -4.09 22.78
N MET A 37 -9.72 -4.68 23.82
CA MET A 37 -10.24 -6.06 23.75
C MET A 37 -11.31 -6.21 22.67
N LEU A 38 -12.23 -5.25 22.53
CA LEU A 38 -13.23 -5.24 21.47
C LEU A 38 -12.57 -5.13 20.09
N PHE A 39 -11.64 -4.18 19.93
CA PHE A 39 -10.91 -3.96 18.68
C PHE A 39 -10.19 -5.23 18.21
N PHE A 40 -9.42 -5.87 19.09
CA PHE A 40 -8.70 -7.10 18.76
C PHE A 40 -9.64 -8.26 18.48
N SER A 41 -10.74 -8.39 19.21
CA SER A 41 -11.74 -9.45 18.97
C SER A 41 -12.39 -9.31 17.61
N VAL A 42 -12.84 -8.11 17.24
CA VAL A 42 -13.43 -7.82 15.92
C VAL A 42 -12.41 -8.07 14.81
N THR A 43 -11.17 -7.62 14.99
CA THR A 43 -10.09 -7.80 14.01
C THR A 43 -9.80 -9.29 13.79
N CYS A 44 -9.69 -10.09 14.86
CA CYS A 44 -9.46 -11.53 14.80
C CYS A 44 -10.58 -12.27 14.05
N MET A 45 -11.85 -11.94 14.33
CA MET A 45 -12.98 -12.54 13.60
C MET A 45 -12.94 -12.18 12.10
N PHE A 46 -12.60 -10.95 11.78
CA PHE A 46 -12.49 -10.49 10.39
C PHE A 46 -11.33 -11.18 9.65
N GLU A 47 -10.17 -11.32 10.29
CA GLU A 47 -9.02 -12.07 9.74
C GLU A 47 -9.37 -13.54 9.51
N LEU A 48 -10.03 -14.19 10.46
CA LEU A 48 -10.49 -15.57 10.30
C LEU A 48 -11.45 -15.70 9.12
N ALA A 49 -12.40 -14.79 8.97
CA ALA A 49 -13.30 -14.76 7.82
C ALA A 49 -12.55 -14.58 6.50
N CYS A 50 -11.56 -13.68 6.45
CA CYS A 50 -10.70 -13.49 5.28
C CYS A 50 -9.91 -14.75 4.92
N LEU A 51 -9.36 -15.45 5.92
CA LEU A 51 -8.65 -16.72 5.73
C LEU A 51 -9.57 -17.82 5.18
N LEU A 52 -10.79 -17.93 5.70
CA LEU A 52 -11.78 -18.89 5.22
C LEU A 52 -12.19 -18.59 3.77
N LEU A 53 -12.44 -17.32 3.43
CA LEU A 53 -12.73 -16.90 2.06
C LEU A 53 -11.56 -17.21 1.11
N TYR A 54 -10.32 -16.95 1.54
CA TYR A 54 -9.13 -17.26 0.76
C TYR A 54 -8.94 -18.77 0.56
N ALA A 55 -9.17 -19.59 1.59
CA ALA A 55 -8.99 -21.04 1.50
C ALA A 55 -10.09 -21.71 0.64
N PHE A 56 -11.35 -21.31 0.82
CA PHE A 56 -12.49 -22.05 0.26
C PHE A 56 -13.12 -21.43 -0.97
N VAL A 57 -13.12 -20.10 -1.09
CA VAL A 57 -13.82 -19.37 -2.17
C VAL A 57 -12.84 -18.95 -3.26
N PHE A 58 -11.68 -18.39 -2.89
CA PHE A 58 -10.72 -17.83 -3.85
C PHE A 58 -10.25 -18.83 -4.93
N PRO A 59 -9.89 -20.10 -4.63
CA PRO A 59 -9.46 -21.07 -5.65
C PRO A 59 -10.58 -21.47 -6.62
N LYS A 60 -11.84 -21.30 -6.21
CA LYS A 60 -13.01 -21.68 -7.01
C LYS A 60 -13.42 -20.59 -8.02
N LEU A 61 -12.91 -19.37 -7.88
CA LEU A 61 -13.28 -18.26 -8.77
C LEU A 61 -12.82 -18.51 -10.22
N PRO A 62 -13.69 -18.32 -11.24
CA PRO A 62 -13.35 -18.54 -12.64
C PRO A 62 -12.14 -17.71 -13.12
N ILE A 63 -12.05 -16.47 -12.66
CA ILE A 63 -10.96 -15.56 -13.01
C ILE A 63 -9.62 -16.06 -12.47
N VAL A 64 -9.61 -16.61 -11.26
CA VAL A 64 -8.40 -17.16 -10.63
C VAL A 64 -7.96 -18.41 -11.39
N LYS A 65 -8.89 -19.31 -11.73
CA LYS A 65 -8.60 -20.49 -12.57
C LYS A 65 -8.00 -20.10 -13.92
N TYR A 66 -8.57 -19.11 -14.60
CA TYR A 66 -8.08 -18.61 -15.88
C TYR A 66 -6.63 -18.11 -15.81
N TYR A 67 -6.33 -17.18 -14.89
CA TYR A 67 -4.98 -16.63 -14.77
C TYR A 67 -3.97 -17.66 -14.28
N ARG A 68 -4.39 -18.59 -13.42
CA ARG A 68 -3.54 -19.67 -12.96
C ARG A 68 -3.16 -20.63 -14.09
N GLN A 69 -4.13 -21.02 -14.93
CA GLN A 69 -3.88 -21.82 -16.12
C GLN A 69 -2.96 -21.10 -17.12
N LYS A 70 -3.21 -19.82 -17.39
CA LYS A 70 -2.37 -19.00 -18.26
C LYS A 70 -0.92 -18.92 -17.76
N ALA A 71 -0.74 -18.71 -16.45
CA ALA A 71 0.59 -18.69 -15.86
C ALA A 71 1.29 -20.06 -15.94
N ALA A 72 0.55 -21.17 -15.80
CA ALA A 72 1.08 -22.52 -15.98
C ALA A 72 1.54 -22.76 -17.44
N SER A 73 0.75 -22.34 -18.44
CA SER A 73 1.14 -22.42 -19.85
C SER A 73 2.34 -21.52 -20.19
N GLU A 74 2.52 -20.41 -19.46
CA GLU A 74 3.70 -19.54 -19.58
C GLU A 74 4.91 -20.04 -18.77
N GLY A 75 4.87 -21.29 -18.27
CA GLY A 75 6.00 -21.95 -17.60
C GLY A 75 6.16 -21.63 -16.11
N SER A 76 5.15 -21.05 -15.46
CA SER A 76 5.21 -20.73 -14.02
C SER A 76 5.01 -21.98 -13.15
N LYS A 77 6.04 -22.35 -12.38
CA LYS A 77 6.01 -23.48 -11.44
C LYS A 77 5.24 -23.19 -10.14
N THR A 78 5.00 -21.92 -9.81
CA THR A 78 4.39 -21.52 -8.52
C THR A 78 2.88 -21.78 -8.45
N VAL A 79 2.27 -22.20 -9.56
CA VAL A 79 0.81 -22.29 -9.69
C VAL A 79 0.30 -23.73 -9.65
N GLY A 80 1.20 -24.74 -9.63
CA GLY A 80 0.82 -26.16 -9.69
C GLY A 80 -0.07 -26.60 -8.51
N SER A 81 0.32 -26.28 -7.28
CA SER A 81 -0.47 -26.57 -6.07
C SER A 81 -1.83 -25.87 -6.08
N ASP A 82 -1.84 -24.67 -6.65
CA ASP A 82 -2.97 -23.76 -6.76
C ASP A 82 -4.00 -24.22 -7.82
N LEU A 83 -3.55 -24.85 -8.91
CA LEU A 83 -4.40 -25.54 -9.90
C LEU A 83 -4.97 -26.83 -9.31
N ALA A 84 -4.13 -27.61 -8.61
CA ALA A 84 -4.56 -28.85 -7.96
C ALA A 84 -5.66 -28.58 -6.93
N ALA A 85 -5.51 -27.55 -6.09
CA ALA A 85 -6.53 -27.10 -5.14
C ALA A 85 -7.81 -26.60 -5.82
N ALA A 86 -7.73 -26.13 -7.06
CA ALA A 86 -8.88 -25.70 -7.87
C ALA A 86 -9.58 -26.85 -8.62
N GLY A 87 -9.09 -28.09 -8.46
CA GLY A 87 -9.61 -29.29 -9.12
C GLY A 87 -9.18 -29.44 -10.59
N ILE A 88 -8.17 -28.69 -11.03
CA ILE A 88 -7.66 -28.72 -12.41
C ILE A 88 -6.40 -29.58 -12.41
N LYS A 89 -6.52 -30.82 -12.92
CA LYS A 89 -5.35 -31.65 -13.21
C LYS A 89 -4.71 -31.12 -14.48
N THR A 90 -3.49 -30.62 -14.35
CA THR A 90 -2.63 -30.40 -15.53
C THR A 90 -2.02 -31.76 -15.82
N ASP A 91 -2.33 -32.36 -16.97
CA ASP A 91 -1.66 -33.58 -17.43
C ASP A 91 -0.17 -33.26 -17.63
N GLN A 92 0.62 -33.42 -16.57
CA GLN A 92 1.97 -32.90 -16.48
C GLN A 92 3.05 -33.78 -17.16
N ASP A 93 2.66 -34.82 -17.90
CA ASP A 93 3.60 -35.76 -18.51
C ASP A 93 3.59 -35.83 -20.05
N ARG A 94 2.87 -34.96 -20.77
CA ARG A 94 2.77 -35.08 -22.24
C ARG A 94 3.09 -33.86 -23.10
N GLN A 95 3.52 -32.75 -22.50
CA GLN A 95 3.92 -31.55 -23.26
C GLN A 95 5.25 -30.93 -22.79
N VAL A 96 6.08 -31.68 -22.06
CA VAL A 96 7.39 -31.18 -21.63
C VAL A 96 8.45 -31.28 -22.74
N GLU A 97 8.21 -32.03 -23.83
CA GLU A 97 9.24 -32.26 -24.87
C GLU A 97 9.14 -31.42 -26.14
N GLU A 98 8.03 -30.74 -26.46
CA GLU A 98 7.89 -30.10 -27.79
C GLU A 98 8.00 -28.57 -27.87
N ASP A 99 8.03 -27.83 -26.76
CA ASP A 99 8.18 -26.36 -26.83
C ASP A 99 9.27 -25.81 -25.93
N THR A 100 10.45 -26.45 -25.98
CA THR A 100 11.71 -25.79 -25.59
C THR A 100 12.07 -24.71 -26.64
N GLN A 101 11.13 -23.87 -27.05
CA GLN A 101 11.51 -22.52 -27.39
C GLN A 101 11.95 -21.89 -26.08
N LYS A 102 13.27 -21.70 -25.95
CA LYS A 102 13.86 -20.67 -25.09
C LYS A 102 13.15 -19.35 -25.40
N HIS A 103 12.01 -19.11 -24.77
CA HIS A 103 11.53 -17.76 -24.60
C HIS A 103 12.55 -17.10 -23.68
N GLU A 104 13.44 -16.33 -24.27
CA GLU A 104 14.39 -15.45 -23.59
C GLU A 104 13.62 -14.66 -22.54
N ARG A 105 13.69 -15.15 -21.29
CA ARG A 105 13.04 -14.55 -20.14
C ARG A 105 14.07 -13.65 -19.49
N LEU A 106 13.72 -12.40 -19.28
CA LEU A 106 14.60 -11.45 -18.61
C LEU A 106 14.88 -11.93 -17.18
N SER A 107 16.14 -11.83 -16.79
CA SER A 107 16.57 -12.05 -15.41
C SER A 107 15.98 -10.97 -14.51
N THR A 108 15.74 -11.28 -13.23
CA THR A 108 15.26 -10.30 -12.24
C THR A 108 16.17 -9.07 -12.15
N LYS A 109 17.48 -9.24 -12.36
CA LYS A 109 18.44 -8.12 -12.39
C LYS A 109 18.22 -7.21 -13.60
N GLU A 110 17.96 -7.78 -14.78
CA GLU A 110 17.70 -7.02 -16.00
C GLU A 110 16.37 -6.29 -15.90
N LEU A 111 15.33 -6.95 -15.36
CA LEU A 111 14.04 -6.32 -15.06
C LEU A 111 14.19 -5.15 -14.09
N LEU A 112 14.99 -5.28 -13.03
CA LEU A 112 15.25 -4.17 -12.11
C LEU A 112 16.00 -3.04 -12.81
N MET A 113 17.04 -3.35 -13.60
CA MET A 113 17.84 -2.34 -14.28
C MET A 113 17.03 -1.55 -15.31
N GLN A 114 16.08 -2.20 -16.00
CA GLN A 114 15.16 -1.57 -16.95
C GLN A 114 14.04 -0.74 -16.29
N ASN A 115 13.73 -1.00 -15.01
CA ASN A 115 12.63 -0.34 -14.27
C ASN A 115 13.12 0.31 -12.98
N ILE A 116 14.39 0.74 -12.96
CA ILE A 116 15.02 1.36 -11.80
C ILE A 116 14.34 2.67 -11.42
N ASP A 117 13.79 3.38 -12.40
CA ASP A 117 12.95 4.57 -12.24
C ASP A 117 11.71 4.25 -11.41
N TYR A 118 10.95 3.22 -11.78
CA TYR A 118 9.75 2.80 -11.02
C TYR A 118 10.08 2.25 -9.62
N ALA A 119 11.21 1.55 -9.49
CA ALA A 119 11.69 1.07 -8.20
C ALA A 119 12.05 2.23 -7.26
N LEU A 120 12.77 3.23 -7.78
CA LEU A 120 13.09 4.47 -7.05
C LEU A 120 11.83 5.27 -6.73
N ASP A 121 10.90 5.40 -7.67
CA ASP A 121 9.62 6.09 -7.48
C ASP A 121 8.86 5.54 -6.27
N ILE A 122 8.67 4.22 -6.22
CA ILE A 122 7.99 3.56 -5.09
C ILE A 122 8.78 3.73 -3.80
N PHE A 123 10.09 3.55 -3.84
CA PHE A 123 10.93 3.76 -2.67
C PHE A 123 10.75 5.18 -2.11
N LEU A 124 10.92 6.21 -2.94
CA LEU A 124 10.82 7.62 -2.55
C LEU A 124 9.42 8.01 -2.05
N ILE A 125 8.35 7.47 -2.67
CA ILE A 125 6.98 7.66 -2.18
C ILE A 125 6.87 7.23 -0.72
N TYR A 126 7.32 6.03 -0.38
CA TYR A 126 7.15 5.47 0.96
C TYR A 126 8.15 6.04 1.98
N VAL A 127 9.38 6.38 1.55
CA VAL A 127 10.33 7.13 2.39
C VAL A 127 9.71 8.44 2.85
N LEU A 128 9.23 9.25 1.91
CA LEU A 128 8.66 10.56 2.23
C LEU A 128 7.42 10.43 3.11
N THR A 129 6.46 9.60 2.71
CA THR A 129 5.21 9.43 3.45
C THR A 129 5.47 9.02 4.90
N LEU A 130 6.32 8.01 5.12
CA LEU A 130 6.59 7.52 6.47
C LEU A 130 7.58 8.37 7.28
N SER A 131 8.35 9.23 6.62
CA SER A 131 9.16 10.24 7.33
C SER A 131 8.33 11.37 7.94
N ILE A 132 7.07 11.54 7.54
CA ILE A 132 6.16 12.60 8.02
C ILE A 132 5.00 12.02 8.84
N PHE A 133 4.44 10.90 8.41
CA PHE A 133 3.28 10.28 9.04
C PHE A 133 3.59 8.82 9.41
N PRO A 134 3.31 8.35 10.63
CA PRO A 134 2.53 9.03 11.69
C PRO A 134 3.35 9.79 12.75
N GLY A 135 4.68 9.63 12.83
CA GLY A 135 5.47 10.06 13.99
C GLY A 135 5.47 11.57 14.20
N PHE A 136 5.98 12.34 13.24
CA PHE A 136 5.96 13.82 13.32
C PHE A 136 4.57 14.39 13.65
N LEU A 137 3.52 13.87 13.01
CA LEU A 137 2.13 14.30 13.19
C LEU A 137 1.54 13.95 14.58
N SER A 138 2.08 12.93 15.25
CA SER A 138 1.62 12.51 16.57
C SER A 138 2.26 13.27 17.73
N GLU A 139 3.40 13.92 17.49
CA GLU A 139 4.28 14.43 18.55
C GLU A 139 4.58 15.93 18.45
N ASP A 140 4.33 16.58 17.31
CA ASP A 140 4.81 17.95 17.05
C ASP A 140 3.76 19.00 16.69
N THR A 141 2.52 18.76 17.10
CA THR A 141 1.43 19.66 16.77
C THR A 141 0.84 20.10 18.11
N GLY A 142 1.16 21.31 18.56
CA GLY A 142 1.04 21.80 19.95
C GLY A 142 -0.35 21.77 20.59
N SER A 143 -0.73 22.83 21.30
CA SER A 143 -2.06 22.87 21.94
C SER A 143 -3.16 22.88 20.87
N HIS A 144 -4.09 21.96 20.98
CA HIS A 144 -5.00 21.58 19.92
C HIS A 144 -6.41 21.42 20.44
N GLY A 145 -7.40 22.05 19.80
CA GLY A 145 -8.80 21.98 20.24
C GLY A 145 -9.38 20.56 20.23
N LEU A 146 -8.79 19.68 19.41
CA LEU A 146 -9.16 18.27 19.27
C LEU A 146 -8.53 17.35 20.36
N GLY A 147 -7.57 17.83 21.15
CA GLY A 147 -6.90 17.04 22.18
C GLY A 147 -6.48 15.64 21.72
N THR A 148 -6.89 14.61 22.45
CA THR A 148 -6.56 13.20 22.15
C THR A 148 -7.22 12.66 20.86
N TRP A 149 -8.15 13.39 20.24
CA TRP A 149 -8.79 13.01 18.97
C TRP A 149 -7.97 13.41 17.75
N TYR A 150 -7.02 14.33 17.93
CA TYR A 150 -6.28 14.93 16.84
C TYR A 150 -5.55 13.90 15.96
N ALA A 151 -4.71 13.05 16.56
CA ALA A 151 -3.99 12.01 15.83
C ALA A 151 -4.94 11.03 15.12
N LEU A 152 -6.08 10.68 15.74
CA LEU A 152 -7.07 9.80 15.12
C LEU A 152 -7.74 10.45 13.90
N VAL A 153 -8.07 11.73 13.97
CA VAL A 153 -8.64 12.49 12.84
C VAL A 153 -7.63 12.55 11.69
N LEU A 154 -6.37 12.86 11.97
CA LEU A 154 -5.31 12.88 10.96
C LEU A 154 -5.13 11.52 10.28
N ILE A 155 -5.03 10.44 11.07
CA ILE A 155 -4.90 9.08 10.53
C ILE A 155 -6.11 8.71 9.67
N THR A 156 -7.32 9.07 10.12
CA THR A 156 -8.55 8.79 9.38
C THR A 156 -8.58 9.56 8.06
N MET A 157 -8.28 10.86 8.09
CA MET A 157 -8.24 11.69 6.89
C MET A 157 -7.19 11.21 5.90
N TYR A 158 -5.99 10.88 6.38
CA TYR A 158 -4.95 10.27 5.56
C TYR A 158 -5.47 8.99 4.85
N ASN A 159 -6.03 8.04 5.61
CA ASN A 159 -6.48 6.76 5.07
C ASN A 159 -7.65 6.91 4.09
N VAL A 160 -8.61 7.80 4.36
CA VAL A 160 -9.75 8.05 3.46
C VAL A 160 -9.27 8.65 2.13
N LEU A 161 -8.38 9.65 2.19
CA LEU A 161 -7.86 10.27 0.98
C LEU A 161 -6.88 9.36 0.23
N ASP A 162 -6.10 8.53 0.92
CA ASP A 162 -5.28 7.47 0.29
C ASP A 162 -6.16 6.48 -0.47
N LEU A 163 -7.28 6.04 0.14
CA LEU A 163 -8.25 5.18 -0.55
C LEU A 163 -8.80 5.85 -1.81
N ILE A 164 -9.29 7.08 -1.70
CA ILE A 164 -9.80 7.85 -2.85
C ILE A 164 -8.71 7.98 -3.93
N GLY A 165 -7.48 8.32 -3.53
CA GLY A 165 -6.33 8.45 -4.41
C GLY A 165 -6.06 7.19 -5.22
N ARG A 166 -6.20 6.01 -4.62
CA ARG A 166 -6.02 4.73 -5.31
C ARG A 166 -7.09 4.41 -6.35
N TYR A 167 -8.28 5.00 -6.23
CA TYR A 167 -9.37 4.83 -7.20
C TYR A 167 -9.30 5.84 -8.35
N ILE A 168 -8.65 7.01 -8.19
CA ILE A 168 -8.53 8.02 -9.26
C ILE A 168 -7.97 7.44 -10.58
N PRO A 169 -6.92 6.60 -10.59
CA PRO A 169 -6.34 6.05 -11.82
C PRO A 169 -7.27 5.11 -12.61
N LEU A 170 -8.45 4.75 -12.09
CA LEU A 170 -9.48 4.05 -12.86
C LEU A 170 -10.07 4.94 -13.95
N ILE A 171 -10.12 6.25 -13.71
CA ILE A 171 -10.53 7.23 -14.70
C ILE A 171 -9.34 7.44 -15.63
N LYS A 172 -9.37 6.83 -16.82
CA LYS A 172 -8.24 6.80 -17.77
C LYS A 172 -7.66 8.19 -18.06
N CYS A 173 -8.50 9.22 -18.12
CA CYS A 173 -8.06 10.60 -18.37
C CYS A 173 -7.20 11.20 -17.25
N LEU A 174 -7.37 10.71 -16.01
CA LEU A 174 -6.62 11.14 -14.84
C LEU A 174 -5.46 10.21 -14.52
N LYS A 175 -5.25 9.14 -15.28
CA LYS A 175 -4.15 8.20 -15.06
C LYS A 175 -2.86 8.77 -15.63
N LEU A 176 -1.87 9.01 -14.75
CA LEU A 176 -0.56 9.45 -15.19
C LEU A 176 0.25 8.25 -15.69
N THR A 177 0.46 8.18 -17.01
CA THR A 177 1.21 7.11 -17.67
C THR A 177 2.64 7.51 -18.06
N ASN A 178 2.93 8.81 -18.06
CA ASN A 178 4.25 9.32 -18.45
C ASN A 178 5.29 9.06 -17.36
N ARG A 179 6.31 8.24 -17.65
CA ARG A 179 7.45 7.93 -16.76
C ARG A 179 8.12 9.17 -16.18
N LYS A 180 8.44 10.17 -17.02
CA LYS A 180 9.08 11.41 -16.56
C LYS A 180 8.14 12.24 -15.68
N GLY A 181 6.85 12.27 -16.03
CA GLY A 181 5.83 12.96 -15.26
C GLY A 181 5.67 12.36 -13.86
N LEU A 182 5.77 11.04 -13.74
CA LEU A 182 5.67 10.31 -12.48
C LEU A 182 6.84 10.65 -11.55
N MET A 183 8.08 10.55 -12.06
CA MET A 183 9.28 10.93 -11.32
C MET A 183 9.22 12.39 -10.86
N VAL A 184 8.84 13.32 -11.76
CA VAL A 184 8.70 14.75 -11.40
C VAL A 184 7.63 14.95 -10.33
N ALA A 185 6.48 14.29 -10.44
CA ALA A 185 5.42 14.37 -9.44
C ALA A 185 5.89 13.86 -8.08
N ILE A 186 6.66 12.78 -8.04
CA ILE A 186 7.20 12.18 -6.81
C ILE A 186 8.27 13.08 -6.18
N LEU A 187 9.19 13.62 -6.98
CA LEU A 187 10.18 14.59 -6.50
C LEU A 187 9.50 15.86 -5.97
N ALA A 188 8.45 16.34 -6.62
CA ALA A 188 7.67 17.49 -6.16
C ALA A 188 7.02 17.24 -4.78
N ARG A 189 6.74 15.99 -4.41
CA ARG A 189 6.23 15.67 -3.06
C ARG A 189 7.22 16.02 -1.97
N PHE A 190 8.53 16.09 -2.21
CA PHE A 190 9.47 16.51 -1.18
C PHE A 190 9.23 17.95 -0.69
N LEU A 191 8.46 18.76 -1.43
CA LEU A 191 7.94 20.05 -0.95
C LEU A 191 6.97 19.92 0.24
N PHE A 192 6.44 18.72 0.50
CA PHE A 192 5.67 18.45 1.72
C PHE A 192 6.53 18.65 2.98
N ILE A 193 7.81 18.27 2.98
CA ILE A 193 8.69 18.40 4.16
C ILE A 193 8.72 19.85 4.68
N PRO A 194 9.11 20.87 3.87
CA PRO A 194 9.08 22.25 4.35
C PRO A 194 7.66 22.77 4.62
N ALA A 195 6.64 22.30 3.88
CA ALA A 195 5.25 22.69 4.12
C ALA A 195 4.73 22.21 5.49
N PHE A 196 5.02 20.96 5.86
CA PHE A 196 4.69 20.38 7.16
C PHE A 196 5.48 21.05 8.29
N TYR A 197 6.78 21.29 8.10
CA TYR A 197 7.59 22.02 9.07
C TYR A 197 7.05 23.44 9.34
N PHE A 198 6.71 24.19 8.29
CA PHE A 198 6.15 25.54 8.42
C PHE A 198 4.78 25.52 9.08
N THR A 199 3.92 24.55 8.71
CA THR A 199 2.57 24.41 9.27
C THR A 199 2.60 24.01 10.74
N ALA A 200 3.54 23.17 11.16
CA ALA A 200 3.68 22.84 12.58
C ALA A 200 4.08 24.06 13.44
N LYS A 201 4.86 25.00 12.89
CA LYS A 201 5.33 26.17 13.63
C LYS A 201 4.37 27.36 13.60
N TYR A 202 3.66 27.56 12.48
CA TYR A 202 2.86 28.78 12.24
C TYR A 202 1.41 28.49 11.82
N GLY A 203 1.08 27.24 11.50
CA GLY A 203 -0.20 26.85 10.97
C GLY A 203 -1.19 26.42 12.04
N ASP A 204 -2.48 26.56 11.72
CA ASP A 204 -3.58 26.00 12.49
C ASP A 204 -3.77 24.49 12.22
N GLN A 205 -4.50 23.82 13.11
CA GLN A 205 -4.96 22.44 12.99
C GLN A 205 -5.58 22.14 11.62
N GLY A 206 -6.36 23.07 11.05
CA GLY A 206 -7.00 22.91 9.74
C GLY A 206 -5.99 22.71 8.61
N TYR A 207 -4.89 23.47 8.61
CA TYR A 207 -3.84 23.34 7.59
C TYR A 207 -3.11 22.00 7.71
N MET A 208 -2.88 21.53 8.92
CA MET A 208 -2.23 20.23 9.14
C MET A 208 -3.10 19.06 8.68
N ILE A 209 -4.41 19.13 8.94
CA ILE A 209 -5.39 18.17 8.41
C ILE A 209 -5.37 18.20 6.88
N PHE A 210 -5.42 19.39 6.27
CA PHE A 210 -5.39 19.53 4.82
C PHE A 210 -4.12 18.94 4.19
N LEU A 211 -2.93 19.26 4.73
CA LEU A 211 -1.67 18.70 4.23
C LEU A 211 -1.61 17.19 4.40
N THR A 212 -2.12 16.65 5.51
CA THR A 212 -2.17 15.21 5.78
C THR A 212 -3.13 14.49 4.82
N SER A 213 -4.29 15.09 4.55
CA SER A 213 -5.25 14.62 3.53
C SER A 213 -4.61 14.60 2.14
N PHE A 214 -3.89 15.67 1.77
CA PHE A 214 -3.25 15.77 0.45
C PHE A 214 -2.05 14.82 0.32
N LEU A 215 -1.31 14.59 1.41
CA LEU A 215 -0.27 13.56 1.50
C LEU A 215 -0.86 12.17 1.24
N GLY A 216 -1.98 11.82 1.88
CA GLY A 216 -2.69 10.56 1.63
C GLY A 216 -3.16 10.42 0.19
N LEU A 217 -3.83 11.45 -0.36
CA LEU A 217 -4.33 11.45 -1.73
C LEU A 217 -3.22 11.18 -2.76
N THR A 218 -2.11 11.93 -2.66
CA THR A 218 -0.96 11.79 -3.57
C THR A 218 -0.24 10.47 -3.37
N ASN A 219 -0.18 9.96 -2.14
CA ASN A 219 0.38 8.64 -1.84
C ASN A 219 -0.37 7.51 -2.57
N GLY A 220 -1.69 7.47 -2.41
CA GLY A 220 -2.52 6.45 -3.04
C GLY A 220 -2.50 6.54 -4.57
N TYR A 221 -2.64 7.75 -5.10
CA TYR A 221 -2.67 8.01 -6.54
C TYR A 221 -1.37 7.60 -7.24
N LEU A 222 -0.22 8.08 -6.77
CA LEU A 222 1.08 7.83 -7.42
C LEU A 222 1.50 6.38 -7.26
N THR A 223 1.24 5.76 -6.10
CA THR A 223 1.54 4.33 -5.88
C THR A 223 0.80 3.45 -6.89
N VAL A 224 -0.48 3.72 -7.14
CA VAL A 224 -1.25 2.96 -8.14
C VAL A 224 -0.78 3.24 -9.56
N CYS A 225 -0.40 4.47 -9.89
CA CYS A 225 0.16 4.79 -11.21
C CYS A 225 1.46 4.01 -11.46
N VAL A 226 2.40 4.01 -10.51
CA VAL A 226 3.67 3.26 -10.66
C VAL A 226 3.40 1.76 -10.79
N LEU A 227 2.65 1.16 -9.85
CA LEU A 227 2.44 -0.29 -9.82
C LEU A 227 1.54 -0.80 -10.94
N ALA A 228 0.75 0.06 -11.57
CA ALA A 228 -0.05 -0.29 -12.73
C ALA A 228 0.70 -0.12 -14.05
N GLU A 229 1.70 0.76 -14.12
CA GLU A 229 2.48 1.00 -15.35
C GLU A 229 3.75 0.14 -15.43
N ALA A 230 4.44 -0.09 -14.31
CA ALA A 230 5.70 -0.84 -14.29
C ALA A 230 5.61 -2.26 -14.91
N PRO A 231 4.59 -3.09 -14.63
CA PRO A 231 4.46 -4.41 -15.26
C PRO A 231 3.88 -4.38 -16.68
N ASN A 232 3.44 -3.24 -17.22
CA ASN A 232 2.89 -3.19 -18.58
C ASN A 232 3.99 -3.48 -19.62
N GLY A 233 3.70 -4.42 -20.52
CA GLY A 233 4.62 -4.83 -21.59
C GLY A 233 5.49 -6.05 -21.29
N TYR A 234 5.46 -6.58 -20.06
CA TYR A 234 6.17 -7.81 -19.68
C TYR A 234 5.27 -9.06 -19.71
N LYS A 235 5.88 -10.24 -19.78
CA LYS A 235 5.16 -11.54 -19.71
C LYS A 235 4.73 -11.86 -18.28
N GLY A 236 3.74 -12.73 -18.07
CA GLY A 236 3.20 -13.04 -16.74
C GLY A 236 4.27 -13.39 -15.67
N PRO A 237 5.23 -14.29 -15.95
CA PRO A 237 6.31 -14.61 -15.01
C PRO A 237 7.26 -13.45 -14.70
N GLU A 238 7.47 -12.54 -15.66
CA GLU A 238 8.30 -11.34 -15.51
C GLU A 238 7.57 -10.25 -14.73
N GLN A 239 6.27 -10.06 -15.00
CA GLN A 239 5.39 -9.18 -14.23
C GLN A 239 5.37 -9.57 -12.75
N ASN A 240 5.31 -10.87 -12.46
CA ASN A 240 5.35 -11.38 -11.09
C ASN A 240 6.71 -11.11 -10.42
N ALA A 241 7.82 -11.33 -11.13
CA ALA A 241 9.15 -11.04 -10.63
C ALA A 241 9.35 -9.54 -10.36
N LEU A 242 8.96 -8.69 -11.31
CA LEU A 242 9.02 -7.23 -11.17
C LEU A 242 8.12 -6.73 -10.03
N GLY A 243 6.91 -7.28 -9.90
CA GLY A 243 6.02 -6.97 -8.79
C GLY A 243 6.67 -7.24 -7.43
N ASN A 244 7.34 -8.39 -7.27
CA ASN A 244 8.07 -8.72 -6.05
C ASN A 244 9.23 -7.75 -5.78
N VAL A 245 9.98 -7.36 -6.82
CA VAL A 245 11.06 -6.36 -6.71
C VAL A 245 10.52 -5.01 -6.23
N LEU A 246 9.41 -4.55 -6.81
CA LEU A 246 8.77 -3.28 -6.41
C LEU A 246 8.25 -3.34 -4.96
N VAL A 247 7.73 -4.49 -4.52
CA VAL A 247 7.33 -4.69 -3.11
C VAL A 247 8.54 -4.65 -2.17
N VAL A 248 9.68 -5.21 -2.55
CA VAL A 248 10.91 -5.10 -1.75
C VAL A 248 11.35 -3.63 -1.66
N CYS A 249 11.29 -2.87 -2.75
CA CYS A 249 11.61 -1.44 -2.75
C CYS A 249 10.64 -0.64 -1.87
N LEU A 250 9.35 -0.98 -1.91
CA LEU A 250 8.32 -0.42 -1.02
C LEU A 250 8.67 -0.67 0.44
N LEU A 251 9.02 -1.90 0.82
CA LEU A 251 9.40 -2.25 2.20
C LEU A 251 10.69 -1.53 2.63
N GLY A 252 11.68 -1.44 1.74
CA GLY A 252 12.89 -0.65 1.98
C GLY A 252 12.61 0.84 2.20
N GLY A 253 11.65 1.38 1.44
CA GLY A 253 11.19 2.76 1.59
C GLY A 253 10.45 2.99 2.92
N ILE A 254 9.59 2.06 3.31
CA ILE A 254 8.92 2.05 4.62
C ILE A 254 9.96 2.08 5.75
N PHE A 255 10.92 1.16 5.72
CA PHE A 255 11.96 1.07 6.75
C PHE A 255 12.77 2.36 6.85
N SER A 256 13.23 2.86 5.70
CA SER A 256 14.04 4.09 5.65
C SER A 256 13.23 5.32 6.08
N GLY A 257 11.96 5.41 5.68
CA GLY A 257 11.06 6.49 6.09
C GLY A 257 10.84 6.52 7.60
N VAL A 258 10.60 5.35 8.23
CA VAL A 258 10.47 5.26 9.69
C VAL A 258 11.77 5.66 10.40
N VAL A 259 12.95 5.33 9.85
CA VAL A 259 14.22 5.79 10.43
C VAL A 259 14.37 7.31 10.33
N LEU A 260 13.98 7.90 9.20
CA LEU A 260 14.02 9.36 9.00
C LEU A 260 12.98 10.12 9.85
N ASP A 261 11.86 9.49 10.20
CA ASP A 261 10.85 10.06 11.09
C ASP A 261 11.47 10.45 12.46
N TRP A 262 12.40 9.65 12.99
CA TRP A 262 13.15 9.99 14.21
C TRP A 262 13.97 11.27 14.10
N MET A 263 14.38 11.69 12.90
CA MET A 263 15.13 12.94 12.73
C MET A 263 14.31 14.17 13.10
N TRP A 264 12.98 14.09 12.99
CA TRP A 264 12.09 15.15 13.45
C TRP A 264 12.10 15.29 14.98
N LEU A 265 12.38 14.19 15.70
CA LEU A 265 12.45 14.17 17.17
C LEU A 265 13.81 14.65 17.70
N ILE A 266 14.90 14.46 16.96
CA ILE A 266 16.27 14.80 17.39
C ILE A 266 16.46 16.30 17.68
N GLY A 267 15.65 17.19 17.10
CA GLY A 267 15.69 18.63 17.38
C GLY A 267 15.06 19.04 18.72
N LYS A 268 14.35 18.12 19.38
CA LYS A 268 13.69 18.36 20.67
C LYS A 268 14.57 17.72 21.75
N GLY A 269 15.41 18.53 22.37
CA GLY A 269 16.26 18.07 23.47
C GLY A 269 15.43 17.30 24.51
N TRP A 270 15.77 16.03 24.69
CA TRP A 270 15.32 15.22 25.81
C TRP A 270 16.00 15.67 27.11
#